data_AF-A0A923YHI5-F1
#
_entry.id   AF-A0A923YHI5-F1
#
_cell.length_a   1.000
_cell.length_b   1.000
_cell.length_c   1.000
_cell.angle_alpha   90.00
_cell.angle_beta   90.00
_cell.angle_gamma   90.00
#
_symmetry.space_group_name_H-M   'P 1'
#
loop_
_entity.id
_entity.type
_entity.pdbx_description
1 polymer ?
#
loop_
_entity_poly.entity_id
_entity_poly.type
_entity_poly.pdbx_seq_one_letter_code
_entity_poly.pdbx_strand_id
1 'polypeptide(L)'
;MHQKIQDMQKAIRTLSDHLTVAERKNKQLQALINLGCDHTINVVHLIMKAMPDDHYFKDVDFSTANVQARWANGALDCKRALKRKSWLQPLPPNAGLIIHELPQE
;
A
#
# COMPACT_ATOMS: atom_id res chain seq x y z
N MET A 1 1.50 8.33 -8.93
CA MET A 1 2.93 8.51 -9.31
C MET A 1 3.83 7.56 -8.51
N HIS A 2 3.72 7.53 -7.18
CA HIS A 2 4.56 6.68 -6.30
C HIS A 2 4.52 5.19 -6.63
N GLN A 3 3.33 4.60 -6.85
CA GLN A 3 3.21 3.18 -7.20
C GLN A 3 4.03 2.79 -8.44
N LYS A 4 3.90 3.56 -9.53
CA LYS A 4 4.61 3.32 -10.78
C LYS A 4 6.13 3.32 -10.61
N ILE A 5 6.67 4.21 -9.77
CA ILE A 5 8.11 4.27 -9.49
C ILE A 5 8.54 3.01 -8.74
N GLN A 6 7.82 2.62 -7.70
CA GLN A 6 8.15 1.43 -6.91
C GLN A 6 8.07 0.16 -7.76
N ASP A 7 7.02 0.01 -8.57
CA ASP A 7 6.86 -1.12 -9.49
C ASP A 7 8.00 -1.15 -10.53
N MET A 8 8.43 0.01 -11.02
CA MET A 8 9.57 0.10 -11.93
C MET A 8 10.88 -0.33 -11.26
N GLN A 9 11.13 0.10 -10.02
CA GLN A 9 12.32 -0.33 -9.26
C GLN A 9 12.31 -1.84 -9.01
N LYS A 10 11.15 -2.42 -8.67
CA LYS A 10 11.00 -3.87 -8.51
C LYS A 10 11.19 -4.62 -9.84
N ALA A 11 10.67 -4.07 -10.94
CA ALA A 11 10.86 -4.62 -12.27
C ALA A 11 12.34 -4.61 -12.70
N ILE A 12 13.06 -3.51 -12.49
CA ILE A 12 14.51 -3.41 -12.76
C ILE A 12 15.27 -4.46 -11.95
N ARG A 13 14.94 -4.64 -10.66
CA ARG A 13 15.54 -5.68 -9.83
C ARG A 13 15.28 -7.08 -10.40
N THR A 14 14.05 -7.37 -10.76
CA THR A 14 13.65 -8.66 -11.35
C THR A 14 14.40 -8.94 -12.65
N LEU A 15 14.50 -7.94 -13.55
CA LEU A 15 15.25 -8.06 -14.79
C LEU A 15 16.76 -8.26 -14.53
N SER A 16 17.31 -7.55 -13.54
CA SER A 16 18.72 -7.70 -13.17
C SER A 16 19.08 -9.10 -12.70
N ASP A 17 18.11 -9.85 -12.16
CA ASP A 17 18.33 -11.22 -11.71
C ASP A 17 18.55 -12.21 -12.86
N HIS A 18 18.08 -11.88 -14.07
CA HIS A 18 18.29 -12.67 -15.27
C HIS A 18 19.60 -12.35 -16.02
N LEU A 19 20.35 -11.33 -15.59
CA LEU A 19 21.63 -10.98 -16.21
C LEU A 19 22.75 -11.95 -15.83
N THR A 20 23.62 -12.26 -16.78
CA THR A 20 24.83 -13.06 -16.56
C THR A 20 25.82 -12.33 -15.65
N VAL A 21 26.77 -13.07 -15.07
CA VAL A 21 27.82 -12.50 -14.22
C VAL A 21 28.69 -11.48 -14.98
N ALA A 22 28.91 -11.70 -16.28
CA ALA A 22 29.67 -10.78 -17.13
C ALA A 22 28.91 -9.45 -17.33
N GLU A 23 27.62 -9.52 -17.62
CA GLU A 23 26.76 -8.34 -17.81
C GLU A 23 26.61 -7.53 -16.51
N ARG A 24 26.48 -8.20 -15.36
CA ARG A 24 26.42 -7.52 -14.05
C ARG A 24 27.71 -6.75 -13.70
N LYS A 25 28.85 -7.08 -14.32
CA LYS A 25 30.11 -6.35 -14.16
C LYS A 25 30.26 -5.16 -15.12
N ASN A 26 29.37 -5.04 -16.12
CA ASN A 26 29.38 -3.89 -17.01
C ASN A 26 28.96 -2.62 -16.24
N LYS A 27 29.83 -1.61 -16.22
CA LYS A 27 29.61 -0.34 -15.51
C LYS A 27 28.31 0.37 -15.93
N GLN A 28 27.93 0.28 -17.20
CA GLN A 28 26.68 0.89 -17.70
C GLN A 28 25.45 0.18 -17.12
N LEU A 29 25.48 -1.14 -17.05
CA LEU A 29 24.38 -1.93 -16.46
C LEU A 29 24.32 -1.77 -14.94
N GLN A 30 25.46 -1.65 -14.26
CA GLN A 30 25.49 -1.41 -12.81
C GLN A 30 24.74 -0.14 -12.41
N ALA A 31 24.86 0.94 -13.18
CA ALA A 31 24.12 2.16 -12.92
C ALA A 31 22.59 1.93 -12.96
N LEU A 32 22.10 1.11 -13.89
CA LEU A 32 20.69 0.74 -13.98
C LEU A 32 20.26 -0.21 -12.87
N ILE A 33 21.06 -1.23 -12.57
CA ILE A 33 20.78 -2.21 -11.51
C ILE A 33 20.62 -1.50 -10.16
N ASN A 34 21.44 -0.48 -9.90
CA ASN A 34 21.38 0.31 -8.66
C ASN A 34 20.11 1.14 -8.52
N LEU A 35 19.34 1.37 -9.60
CA LEU A 35 18.03 2.00 -9.51
C LEU A 35 16.95 1.03 -9.03
N GLY A 36 17.20 -0.28 -9.14
CA GLY A 36 16.28 -1.32 -8.72
C GLY A 36 16.17 -1.44 -7.21
N CYS A 37 15.05 -1.97 -6.74
CA CYS A 37 14.82 -2.23 -5.31
C CYS A 37 14.12 -3.58 -5.13
N ASP A 38 14.46 -4.31 -4.07
CA ASP A 38 13.88 -5.63 -3.78
C ASP A 38 12.73 -5.60 -2.76
N HIS A 39 12.41 -4.44 -2.18
CA HIS A 39 11.29 -4.38 -1.25
C HIS A 39 9.94 -4.26 -1.97
N THR A 40 8.88 -4.71 -1.30
CA THR A 40 7.50 -4.37 -1.65
C THR A 40 6.87 -3.63 -0.48
N ILE A 41 6.36 -2.43 -0.74
CA ILE A 41 5.66 -1.62 0.26
C ILE A 41 4.19 -2.03 0.28
N ASN A 42 3.69 -2.39 1.46
CA ASN A 42 2.29 -2.71 1.67
C ASN A 42 1.62 -1.57 2.44
N VAL A 43 0.61 -0.94 1.84
CA VAL A 43 -0.21 0.09 2.48
C VAL A 43 -1.58 -0.51 2.76
N VAL A 44 -1.99 -0.58 4.03
CA VAL A 44 -3.36 -0.97 4.40
C VAL A 44 -4.18 0.29 4.58
N HIS A 45 -5.12 0.52 3.68
CA HIS A 45 -5.93 1.73 3.67
C HIS A 45 -7.20 1.51 4.50
N LEU A 46 -7.27 2.18 5.65
CA LEU A 46 -8.45 2.19 6.52
C LEU A 46 -9.20 3.51 6.33
N ILE A 47 -10.14 3.49 5.39
CA ILE A 47 -10.99 4.65 5.09
C ILE A 47 -12.27 4.51 5.88
N MET A 48 -12.49 5.40 6.86
CA MET A 48 -13.77 5.51 7.54
C MET A 48 -14.86 5.85 6.51
N LYS A 49 -15.94 5.07 6.51
CA LYS A 49 -17.15 5.35 5.73
C LYS A 49 -17.82 6.63 6.22
N ALA A 50 -18.35 7.44 5.31
CA ALA A 50 -19.18 8.58 5.67
C ALA A 50 -20.43 8.11 6.44
N MET A 51 -20.74 8.78 7.54
CA MET A 51 -21.94 8.45 8.32
C MET A 51 -23.20 9.00 7.62
N PRO A 52 -24.37 8.34 7.76
CA PRO A 52 -25.61 8.80 7.10
C PRO A 52 -26.03 10.23 7.47
N ASP A 53 -25.61 10.70 8.65
CA ASP A 53 -25.85 12.02 9.22
C ASP A 53 -24.69 13.00 8.99
N ASP A 54 -23.68 12.62 8.20
CA ASP A 54 -22.58 13.53 7.85
C ASP A 54 -23.13 14.76 7.11
N HIS A 55 -23.14 15.89 7.80
CA HIS A 55 -23.54 17.19 7.26
C HIS A 55 -22.32 18.05 6.90
N TYR A 56 -22.55 19.24 6.35
CA TYR A 56 -21.50 20.18 5.95
C TYR A 56 -20.49 20.51 7.08
N PHE A 57 -20.93 20.49 8.35
CA PHE A 57 -20.08 20.75 9.51
C PHE A 57 -19.38 19.49 10.06
N LYS A 58 -19.36 18.35 9.36
CA LYS A 58 -18.81 17.10 9.89
C LYS A 58 -17.34 17.22 10.33
N ASP A 59 -16.57 18.08 9.65
CA ASP A 59 -15.15 18.30 9.92
C ASP A 59 -14.91 19.17 11.17
N VAL A 60 -15.96 19.81 11.68
CA VAL A 60 -15.93 20.63 12.91
C VAL A 60 -16.85 20.09 14.01
N ASP A 61 -17.60 19.02 13.73
CA ASP A 61 -18.43 18.35 14.72
C ASP A 61 -17.62 17.33 15.51
N PHE A 62 -17.34 17.70 16.74
CA PHE A 62 -16.67 16.89 17.76
C PHE A 62 -17.60 16.59 18.95
N SER A 63 -18.91 16.55 18.72
CA SER A 63 -19.85 16.09 19.75
C SER A 63 -19.48 14.69 20.22
N THR A 64 -19.73 14.41 21.51
CA THR A 64 -19.35 13.13 22.12
C THR A 64 -19.92 11.93 21.37
N ALA A 65 -21.17 12.02 20.91
CA ALA A 65 -21.83 10.97 20.14
C ALA A 65 -21.09 10.68 18.83
N ASN A 66 -20.75 11.72 18.06
CA ASN A 66 -20.09 11.55 16.76
C ASN A 66 -18.65 11.09 16.89
N VAL A 67 -17.91 11.57 17.90
CA VAL A 67 -16.56 11.07 18.19
C VAL A 67 -16.59 9.58 18.57
N GLN A 68 -17.51 9.17 19.44
CA GLN A 68 -17.66 7.77 19.84
C GLN A 68 -18.04 6.87 18.67
N ALA A 69 -18.97 7.31 17.81
CA ALA A 69 -19.36 6.57 16.60
C ALA A 69 -18.18 6.43 15.62
N ARG A 70 -17.41 7.50 15.38
CA ARG A 70 -16.20 7.47 14.54
C ARG A 70 -15.17 6.48 15.07
N TRP A 71 -14.91 6.47 16.38
CA TRP A 71 -14.00 5.50 16.99
C TRP A 71 -14.49 4.06 16.88
N ALA A 72 -15.79 3.83 17.13
CA ALA A 72 -16.37 2.49 17.03
C ALA A 72 -16.26 1.93 15.60
N ASN A 73 -16.59 2.75 14.59
CA ASN A 73 -16.47 2.37 13.17
C ASN A 73 -15.01 2.12 12.78
N GLY A 74 -14.08 3.00 13.16
CA GLY A 74 -12.65 2.80 12.89
C GLY A 74 -12.11 1.53 13.56
N ALA A 75 -12.51 1.24 14.80
CA ALA A 75 -12.12 0.01 15.49
C ALA A 75 -12.70 -1.24 14.81
N LEU A 76 -13.92 -1.17 14.26
CA LEU A 76 -14.51 -2.26 13.48
C LEU A 76 -13.73 -2.49 12.18
N ASP A 77 -13.38 -1.45 11.44
CA ASP A 77 -12.58 -1.57 10.20
C ASP A 77 -11.19 -2.13 10.47
N CYS A 78 -10.52 -1.69 11.54
CA CYS A 78 -9.26 -2.29 12.00
C CYS A 78 -9.41 -3.80 12.25
N LYS A 79 -10.46 -4.23 12.95
CA LYS A 79 -10.73 -5.66 13.22
C LYS A 79 -10.98 -6.43 11.91
N ARG A 80 -11.74 -5.85 10.98
CA ARG A 80 -11.99 -6.45 9.65
C ARG A 80 -10.70 -6.60 8.85
N ALA A 81 -9.83 -5.59 8.86
CA ALA A 81 -8.51 -5.65 8.22
C ALA A 81 -7.65 -6.78 8.79
N LEU A 82 -7.55 -6.84 10.12
CA LEU A 82 -6.79 -7.85 10.85
C LEU A 82 -7.34 -9.26 10.67
N LYS A 83 -8.63 -9.41 10.38
CA LYS A 83 -9.23 -10.72 10.03
C LYS A 83 -8.89 -11.13 8.60
N ARG A 84 -8.98 -10.19 7.64
CA ARG A 84 -8.73 -10.45 6.21
C ARG A 84 -7.25 -10.67 5.90
N LYS A 85 -6.35 -9.92 6.55
CA LYS A 85 -4.89 -10.01 6.41
C LYS A 85 -4.41 -10.04 4.95
N SER A 86 -4.98 -9.18 4.10
CA SER A 86 -4.69 -9.17 2.66
C SER A 86 -3.19 -9.02 2.36
N TRP A 87 -2.44 -8.31 3.21
CA TRP A 87 -0.99 -8.11 3.09
C TRP A 87 -0.14 -9.35 3.37
N LEU A 88 -0.71 -10.42 3.93
CA LEU A 88 -0.03 -11.71 4.10
C LEU A 88 -0.27 -12.66 2.93
N GLN A 89 -1.13 -12.29 1.97
CA GLN A 89 -1.36 -13.08 0.78
C GLN A 89 -0.18 -12.93 -0.19
N PRO A 90 0.06 -13.92 -1.06
CA PRO A 90 1.08 -13.81 -2.10
C PRO A 90 0.91 -12.53 -2.92
N LEU A 91 1.98 -11.76 -3.02
CA LEU A 91 2.02 -10.50 -3.76
C LEU A 91 2.47 -10.77 -5.20
N PRO A 92 2.02 -9.97 -6.19
CA PRO A 92 2.54 -10.04 -7.55
C PRO A 92 4.08 -9.86 -7.56
N PRO A 93 4.84 -10.65 -8.33
CA PRO A 93 6.31 -10.64 -8.27
C PRO A 93 6.95 -9.27 -8.56
N ASN A 94 6.31 -8.47 -9.41
CA ASN A 94 6.76 -7.17 -9.87
C ASN A 94 6.15 -5.99 -9.10
N ALA A 95 5.37 -6.25 -8.04
CA ALA A 95 4.75 -5.18 -7.28
C ALA A 95 5.76 -4.55 -6.31
N GLY A 96 6.05 -3.27 -6.51
CA GLY A 96 6.85 -2.47 -5.59
C GLY A 96 6.00 -1.76 -4.55
N LEU A 97 4.74 -1.43 -4.86
CA LEU A 97 3.78 -0.87 -3.91
C LEU A 97 2.39 -1.47 -4.14
N ILE A 98 1.77 -1.97 -3.07
CA ILE A 98 0.41 -2.51 -3.09
C ILE A 98 -0.43 -1.80 -2.04
N ILE A 99 -1.61 -1.35 -2.46
CA ILE A 99 -2.61 -0.77 -1.58
C ILE A 99 -3.69 -1.84 -1.33
N HIS A 100 -3.87 -2.17 -0.06
CA HIS A 100 -4.90 -3.08 0.41
C HIS A 100 -6.07 -2.25 0.92
N GLU A 101 -7.14 -2.21 0.14
CA GLU A 101 -8.37 -1.52 0.53
C GLU A 101 -9.39 -2.52 1.08
N LEU A 102 -10.10 -2.10 2.12
CA LEU A 102 -11.27 -2.81 2.61
C LEU A 102 -12.52 -2.29 1.91
N PRO A 103 -13.38 -3.17 1.36
CA PRO A 103 -14.72 -2.79 0.98
C PRO A 103 -15.44 -2.18 2.18
N GLN A 104 -16.07 -1.03 2.00
CA GLN A 104 -16.88 -0.42 3.04
C GLN A 104 -18.18 -1.23 3.21
N GLU A 105 -18.51 -1.57 4.46
CA GLU A 105 -19.79 -2.20 4.85
C GLU A 105 -20.77 -1.14 5.36
#